data_AF-Q23307-F1
#
_entry.id   AF-Q23307-F1
#
_cell.length_a   1.000
_cell.length_b   1.000
_cell.length_c   1.000
_cell.angle_alpha   90.00
_cell.angle_beta   90.00
_cell.angle_gamma   90.00
#
_symmetry.space_group_name_H-M   'P 1'
#
loop_
_entity.id
_entity.type
_entity.pdbx_description
1 polymer ?
#
loop_
_entity_poly.entity_id
_entity_poly.type
_entity_poly.pdbx_seq_one_letter_code
_entity_poly.pdbx_strand_id
1 'polypeptide(L)'
;MRTLVLLSSVAILSTLAVKCKYDGKDLENNEVITVQNAFRIKCLTEDNGSWKTEIIGCVTPDGTEINAGEKKEVGDKVHECVKSESGQVSLKESKGRTAACPGGQKHGEQWQEKSFKFRCGDGGVVKFEACVGQDGSVIPAGETGKIGGFDVKCEQHANGTITMQAANDPKSYDCTAKDGSSKKNGEEYVEGNFVRKCGDYGQGKIIGCHAENVGNTIGINQNVTSGDIVYSCTKDGSNYSFKTYSLKAN
;
A
#
# COMPACT_ATOMS: atom_id res chain seq x y z
N MET A 1 -74.47 8.34 -71.80
CA MET A 1 -73.18 7.64 -71.59
C MET A 1 -72.27 8.58 -70.81
N ARG A 2 -72.02 8.33 -69.51
CA ARG A 2 -70.85 8.81 -68.76
C ARG A 2 -70.88 8.22 -67.34
N THR A 3 -70.09 7.17 -67.25
CA THR A 3 -69.56 6.41 -66.12
C THR A 3 -69.55 7.16 -64.79
N LEU A 4 -70.26 6.64 -63.78
CA LEU A 4 -70.03 7.01 -62.38
C LEU A 4 -68.70 6.41 -61.92
N VAL A 5 -67.74 7.27 -61.59
CA VAL A 5 -66.47 6.89 -60.96
C VAL A 5 -66.76 6.63 -59.48
N LEU A 6 -66.80 5.36 -59.09
CA LEU A 6 -66.83 4.93 -57.70
C LEU A 6 -65.48 5.26 -57.05
N LEU A 7 -65.40 6.38 -56.32
CA LEU A 7 -64.31 6.62 -55.39
C LEU A 7 -64.43 5.64 -54.22
N SER A 8 -63.64 4.58 -54.26
CA SER A 8 -63.39 3.69 -53.13
C SER A 8 -62.58 4.44 -52.07
N SER A 9 -63.28 5.04 -51.10
CA SER A 9 -62.69 5.54 -49.87
C SER A 9 -62.17 4.35 -49.04
N VAL A 10 -60.92 3.97 -49.25
CA VAL A 10 -60.19 3.06 -48.36
C VAL A 10 -60.00 3.81 -47.04
N ALA A 11 -60.85 3.52 -46.06
CA ALA A 11 -60.65 3.94 -44.69
C ALA A 11 -59.42 3.20 -44.15
N ILE A 12 -58.25 3.83 -44.22
CA ILE A 12 -57.07 3.37 -43.51
C ILE A 12 -57.42 3.55 -42.02
N LEU A 13 -57.79 2.47 -41.34
CA LEU A 13 -57.86 2.46 -39.88
C LEU A 13 -56.45 2.79 -39.39
N SER A 14 -56.24 4.04 -38.99
CA SER A 14 -55.10 4.39 -38.16
C SER A 14 -55.26 3.62 -36.85
N THR A 15 -54.61 2.48 -36.74
CA THR A 15 -54.45 1.81 -35.45
C THR A 15 -53.84 2.84 -34.51
N LEU A 16 -54.56 3.20 -33.45
CA LEU A 16 -54.06 4.09 -32.41
C LEU A 16 -52.88 3.38 -31.77
N ALA A 17 -51.67 3.68 -32.23
CA ALA A 17 -50.45 3.15 -31.64
C ALA A 17 -50.42 3.59 -30.18
N VAL A 18 -50.25 2.64 -29.27
CA VAL A 18 -50.07 2.89 -27.85
C VAL A 18 -48.79 3.70 -27.68
N LYS A 19 -48.84 4.75 -26.86
CA LYS A 19 -47.69 5.64 -26.56
C LYS A 19 -47.46 5.70 -25.07
N CYS A 20 -46.20 5.88 -24.64
CA CYS A 20 -45.94 6.22 -23.24
C CYS A 20 -46.28 7.69 -22.99
N LYS A 21 -46.98 7.98 -21.89
CA LYS A 21 -47.25 9.36 -21.46
C LYS A 21 -46.29 9.75 -20.34
N TYR A 22 -45.20 10.40 -20.69
CA TYR A 22 -44.16 10.79 -19.73
C TYR A 22 -44.03 12.31 -19.66
N ASP A 23 -44.26 12.88 -18.47
CA ASP A 23 -44.13 14.34 -18.20
C ASP A 23 -44.82 15.23 -19.26
N GLY A 24 -46.06 14.87 -19.62
CA GLY A 24 -46.85 15.59 -20.62
C GLY A 24 -46.45 15.37 -22.09
N LYS A 25 -45.45 14.52 -22.36
CA LYS A 25 -45.04 14.13 -23.72
C LYS A 25 -45.53 12.73 -24.06
N ASP A 26 -45.96 12.55 -25.30
CA ASP A 26 -46.26 11.25 -25.89
C ASP A 26 -44.97 10.70 -26.53
N LEU A 27 -44.52 9.52 -26.10
CA LEU A 27 -43.35 8.83 -26.63
C LEU A 27 -43.78 7.60 -27.43
N GLU A 28 -43.18 7.39 -28.60
CA GLU A 28 -43.38 6.20 -29.42
C GLU A 28 -42.76 4.95 -28.77
N ASN A 29 -43.25 3.77 -29.13
CA ASN A 29 -42.68 2.53 -28.62
C ASN A 29 -41.19 2.41 -29.01
N ASN A 30 -40.35 2.02 -28.05
CA ASN A 30 -38.89 2.00 -28.13
C ASN A 30 -38.19 3.37 -28.22
N GLU A 31 -38.92 4.48 -28.21
CA GLU A 31 -38.30 5.81 -28.15
C GLU A 31 -37.49 5.95 -26.86
N VAL A 32 -36.30 6.53 -26.98
CA VAL A 32 -35.40 6.81 -25.86
C VAL A 32 -35.29 8.32 -25.70
N ILE A 33 -35.57 8.80 -24.50
CA ILE A 33 -35.38 10.20 -24.14
C ILE A 33 -34.47 10.33 -22.92
N THR A 34 -33.80 11.47 -22.80
CA THR A 34 -33.07 11.83 -21.59
C THR A 34 -33.94 12.68 -20.68
N VAL A 35 -34.03 12.29 -19.41
CA VAL A 35 -34.81 12.97 -18.37
C VAL A 35 -33.87 13.50 -17.29
N GLN A 36 -34.21 14.66 -16.72
CA GLN A 36 -33.41 15.36 -15.71
C GLN A 36 -31.94 15.60 -16.13
N ASN A 37 -31.63 15.59 -17.44
CA ASN A 37 -30.28 15.61 -17.98
C ASN A 37 -29.33 14.53 -17.40
N ALA A 38 -29.89 13.43 -16.87
CA ALA A 38 -29.13 12.45 -16.11
C ALA A 38 -29.46 10.99 -16.44
N PHE A 39 -30.68 10.69 -16.89
CA PHE A 39 -31.13 9.32 -17.13
C PHE A 39 -31.72 9.14 -18.52
N ARG A 40 -31.37 8.06 -19.19
CA ARG A 40 -31.95 7.64 -20.47
C ARG A 40 -33.07 6.66 -20.19
N ILE A 41 -34.30 7.01 -20.56
CA ILE A 41 -35.46 6.14 -20.39
C ILE A 41 -35.96 5.67 -21.76
N LYS A 42 -36.39 4.41 -21.83
CA LYS A 42 -36.98 3.80 -23.01
C LYS A 42 -38.47 3.56 -22.80
N CYS A 43 -39.30 3.98 -23.75
CA CYS A 43 -40.72 3.63 -23.77
C CYS A 43 -40.91 2.17 -24.21
N LEU A 44 -41.72 1.42 -23.46
CA LEU A 44 -42.13 0.06 -23.76
C LEU A 44 -43.66 -0.02 -23.72
N THR A 45 -44.27 -0.34 -24.85
CA THR A 45 -45.74 -0.48 -24.96
C THR A 45 -46.13 -1.92 -25.29
N GLU A 46 -47.24 -2.39 -24.73
CA GLU A 46 -47.82 -3.70 -24.98
C GLU A 46 -49.10 -3.59 -25.82
N ASP A 47 -49.45 -4.66 -26.54
CA ASP A 47 -50.65 -4.70 -27.40
C ASP A 47 -51.96 -4.53 -26.62
N ASN A 48 -51.95 -4.77 -25.31
CA ASN A 48 -53.10 -4.58 -24.41
C ASN A 48 -53.34 -3.10 -24.06
N GLY A 49 -52.55 -2.15 -24.58
CA GLY A 49 -52.66 -0.73 -24.27
C GLY A 49 -51.84 -0.28 -23.06
N SER A 50 -51.21 -1.20 -22.34
CA SER A 50 -50.33 -0.87 -21.23
C SER A 50 -48.97 -0.39 -21.73
N TRP A 51 -48.32 0.43 -20.93
CA TRP A 51 -47.00 0.95 -21.23
C TRP A 51 -46.22 1.19 -19.94
N LYS A 52 -44.89 1.20 -20.06
CA LYS A 52 -43.98 1.57 -18.99
C LYS A 52 -42.76 2.26 -19.57
N THR A 53 -42.07 3.01 -18.72
CA THR A 53 -40.73 3.53 -19.02
C THR A 53 -39.70 2.74 -18.23
N GLU A 54 -38.61 2.35 -18.87
CA GLU A 54 -37.47 1.72 -18.22
C GLU A 54 -36.24 2.62 -18.29
N ILE A 55 -35.51 2.80 -17.20
CA ILE A 55 -34.20 3.45 -17.24
C ILE A 55 -33.19 2.49 -17.86
N ILE A 56 -32.66 2.86 -19.02
CA ILE A 56 -31.69 2.06 -19.78
C ILE A 56 -30.26 2.58 -19.66
N GLY A 57 -30.04 3.74 -19.04
CA GLY A 57 -28.71 4.29 -18.85
C GLY A 57 -28.68 5.64 -18.15
N CYS A 58 -27.46 6.16 -18.02
CA CYS A 58 -27.14 7.44 -17.41
C CYS A 58 -26.53 8.38 -18.45
N VAL A 59 -26.59 9.67 -18.17
CA VAL A 59 -25.92 10.74 -18.92
C VAL A 59 -25.03 11.50 -17.93
N THR A 60 -23.75 11.60 -18.23
CA THR A 60 -22.79 12.36 -17.42
C THR A 60 -22.96 13.88 -17.62
N PRO A 61 -22.39 14.73 -16.74
CA PRO A 61 -22.54 16.19 -16.87
C PRO A 61 -22.05 16.81 -18.20
N ASP A 62 -21.17 16.12 -18.93
CA ASP A 62 -20.69 16.52 -20.27
C ASP A 62 -21.56 15.97 -21.42
N GLY A 63 -22.62 15.23 -21.10
CA GLY A 63 -23.55 14.64 -22.08
C GLY A 63 -23.18 13.23 -22.55
N THR A 64 -22.12 12.62 -22.02
CA THR A 64 -21.74 11.26 -22.40
C THR A 64 -22.75 10.22 -21.90
N GLU A 65 -23.27 9.39 -22.80
CA GLU A 65 -24.19 8.30 -22.46
C GLU A 65 -23.45 7.04 -21.97
N ILE A 66 -24.00 6.38 -20.94
CA ILE A 66 -23.51 5.13 -20.33
C ILE A 66 -24.71 4.19 -20.14
N ASN A 67 -24.69 2.95 -20.66
CA ASN A 67 -25.81 2.04 -20.44
C ASN A 67 -25.85 1.55 -18.99
N ALA A 68 -27.04 1.17 -18.52
CA ALA A 68 -27.22 0.65 -17.17
C ALA A 68 -26.41 -0.65 -16.97
N GLY A 69 -25.60 -0.68 -15.91
CA GLY A 69 -24.64 -1.74 -15.61
C GLY A 69 -23.23 -1.51 -16.17
N GLU A 70 -23.02 -0.44 -16.95
CA GLU A 70 -21.72 -0.12 -17.54
C GLU A 70 -20.97 0.97 -16.76
N LYS A 71 -19.66 1.03 -17.01
CA LYS A 71 -18.77 2.10 -16.57
C LYS A 71 -18.05 2.70 -17.77
N LYS A 72 -17.76 4.00 -17.72
CA LYS A 72 -17.05 4.72 -18.77
C LYS A 72 -16.08 5.73 -18.16
N GLU A 73 -14.91 5.84 -18.76
CA GLU A 73 -13.98 6.91 -18.46
C GLU A 73 -14.42 8.16 -19.22
N VAL A 74 -14.62 9.27 -18.49
CA VAL A 74 -15.01 10.56 -19.04
C VAL A 74 -14.13 11.62 -18.39
N GLY A 75 -13.27 12.24 -19.19
CA GLY A 75 -12.24 13.16 -18.68
C GLY A 75 -11.30 12.45 -17.70
N ASP A 76 -11.16 12.99 -16.49
CA ASP A 76 -10.31 12.41 -15.43
C ASP A 76 -11.06 11.42 -14.53
N LYS A 77 -12.34 11.13 -14.78
CA LYS A 77 -13.17 10.33 -13.86
C LYS A 77 -13.67 9.06 -14.52
N VAL A 78 -13.89 8.03 -13.70
CA VAL A 78 -14.70 6.87 -14.07
C VAL A 78 -16.12 7.10 -13.58
N HIS A 79 -17.07 7.08 -14.51
CA HIS A 79 -18.49 7.13 -14.23
C HIS A 79 -19.08 5.73 -14.36
N GLU A 80 -19.88 5.31 -13.40
CA GLU A 80 -20.55 4.00 -13.38
C GLU A 80 -22.06 4.21 -13.29
N CYS A 81 -22.80 3.67 -14.26
CA CYS A 81 -24.26 3.69 -14.25
C CYS A 81 -24.78 2.44 -13.57
N VAL A 82 -24.89 2.47 -12.24
CA VAL A 82 -25.23 1.30 -11.42
C VAL A 82 -26.72 1.01 -11.50
N LYS A 83 -27.09 -0.19 -11.95
CA LYS A 83 -28.45 -0.76 -11.86
C LYS A 83 -28.55 -1.68 -10.65
N SER A 84 -29.43 -1.36 -9.70
CA SER A 84 -29.72 -2.25 -8.57
C SER A 84 -30.59 -3.44 -9.00
N GLU A 85 -30.66 -4.48 -8.16
CA GLU A 85 -31.59 -5.60 -8.35
C GLU A 85 -33.06 -5.15 -8.39
N SER A 86 -33.40 -4.06 -7.69
CA SER A 86 -34.75 -3.45 -7.72
C SER A 86 -35.04 -2.63 -8.98
N GLY A 87 -34.10 -2.54 -9.93
CA GLY A 87 -34.23 -1.76 -11.16
C GLY A 87 -33.98 -0.26 -11.00
N GLN A 88 -33.57 0.22 -9.82
CA GLN A 88 -33.13 1.60 -9.64
C GLN A 88 -31.80 1.82 -10.35
N VAL A 89 -31.61 2.98 -10.95
CA VAL A 89 -30.38 3.36 -11.64
C VAL A 89 -29.79 4.59 -10.99
N SER A 90 -28.47 4.60 -10.77
CA SER A 90 -27.74 5.73 -10.21
C SER A 90 -26.41 5.93 -10.93
N LEU A 91 -26.02 7.18 -11.12
CA LEU A 91 -24.70 7.53 -11.65
C LEU A 91 -23.73 7.71 -10.47
N LYS A 92 -22.71 6.87 -10.38
CA LYS A 92 -21.59 7.02 -9.45
C LYS A 92 -20.38 7.60 -10.18
N GLU A 93 -19.62 8.43 -9.50
CA GLU A 93 -18.38 9.00 -10.02
C GLU A 93 -17.21 8.62 -9.12
N SER A 94 -16.09 8.22 -9.72
CA SER A 94 -14.83 8.10 -9.00
C SER A 94 -14.26 9.47 -8.66
N LYS A 95 -13.29 9.49 -7.74
CA LYS A 95 -12.33 10.59 -7.70
C LYS A 95 -11.64 10.72 -9.06
N GLY A 96 -11.21 11.92 -9.40
CA GLY A 96 -10.36 12.11 -10.58
C GLY A 96 -9.12 11.21 -10.50
N ARG A 97 -8.68 10.60 -11.60
CA ARG A 97 -7.47 9.78 -11.67
C ARG A 97 -6.26 10.60 -11.19
N THR A 98 -6.22 11.89 -11.49
CA THR A 98 -5.20 12.83 -11.00
C THR A 98 -5.49 13.47 -9.63
N ALA A 99 -6.48 12.97 -8.88
CA ALA A 99 -6.78 13.50 -7.55
C ALA A 99 -5.58 13.43 -6.61
N ALA A 100 -5.42 14.47 -5.79
CA ALA A 100 -4.42 14.51 -4.74
C ALA A 100 -4.71 13.48 -3.64
N CYS A 101 -3.67 13.02 -2.98
CA CYS A 101 -3.76 12.13 -1.83
C CYS A 101 -4.26 12.88 -0.59
N PRO A 102 -4.75 12.18 0.46
CA PRO A 102 -5.30 12.82 1.64
C PRO A 102 -4.36 13.83 2.34
N GLY A 103 -3.04 13.65 2.19
CA GLY A 103 -2.03 14.57 2.72
C GLY A 103 -1.72 15.79 1.84
N GLY A 104 -2.40 15.95 0.70
CA GLY A 104 -2.23 17.07 -0.23
C GLY A 104 -1.20 16.83 -1.34
N GLN A 105 -0.53 15.68 -1.36
CA GLN A 105 0.44 15.33 -2.41
C GLN A 105 -0.27 15.16 -3.76
N LYS A 106 0.31 15.73 -4.81
CA LYS A 106 -0.23 15.66 -6.18
C LYS A 106 -0.11 14.26 -6.73
N HIS A 107 -0.94 13.93 -7.72
CA HIS A 107 -0.80 12.68 -8.46
C HIS A 107 0.62 12.50 -9.01
N GLY A 108 1.21 11.32 -8.78
CA GLY A 108 2.59 10.99 -9.11
C GLY A 108 3.65 11.51 -8.14
N GLU A 109 3.32 12.41 -7.24
CA GLU A 109 4.25 12.92 -6.23
C GLU A 109 4.70 11.81 -5.28
N GLN A 110 6.00 11.79 -4.98
CA GLN A 110 6.61 10.89 -4.02
C GLN A 110 6.96 11.65 -2.74
N TRP A 111 6.73 11.03 -1.59
CA TRP A 111 7.15 11.55 -0.30
C TRP A 111 7.63 10.43 0.60
N GLN A 112 8.31 10.81 1.68
CA GLN A 112 8.80 9.89 2.69
C GLN A 112 8.20 10.28 4.05
N GLU A 113 7.69 9.28 4.77
CA GLU A 113 7.33 9.40 6.18
C GLU A 113 8.18 8.41 6.97
N LYS A 114 9.01 8.92 7.89
CA LYS A 114 9.94 8.10 8.68
C LYS A 114 10.81 7.23 7.76
N SER A 115 10.67 5.91 7.83
CA SER A 115 11.42 4.93 7.02
C SER A 115 10.63 4.39 5.83
N PHE A 116 9.54 5.05 5.40
CA PHE A 116 8.68 4.55 4.34
C PHE A 116 8.49 5.60 3.25
N LYS A 117 8.68 5.19 2.00
CA LYS A 117 8.47 6.00 0.80
C LYS A 117 7.14 5.63 0.16
N PHE A 118 6.39 6.66 -0.23
CA PHE A 118 5.07 6.56 -0.82
C PHE A 118 5.00 7.34 -2.13
N ARG A 119 4.01 7.01 -2.94
CA ARG A 119 3.59 7.77 -4.11
C ARG A 119 2.08 7.98 -4.10
N CYS A 120 1.63 9.12 -4.62
CA CYS A 120 0.21 9.32 -4.87
C CYS A 120 -0.19 8.68 -6.19
N GLY A 121 -0.97 7.61 -6.14
CA GLY A 121 -1.49 6.90 -7.30
C GLY A 121 -2.82 7.45 -7.81
N ASP A 122 -3.41 6.70 -8.74
CA ASP A 122 -4.72 7.01 -9.31
C ASP A 122 -5.80 7.20 -8.23
N GLY A 123 -6.67 8.19 -8.42
CA GLY A 123 -7.79 8.45 -7.51
C GLY A 123 -7.36 9.00 -6.15
N GLY A 124 -6.12 9.49 -6.02
CA GLY A 124 -5.57 9.94 -4.74
C GLY A 124 -5.30 8.80 -3.76
N VAL A 125 -5.01 7.61 -4.26
CA VAL A 125 -4.69 6.45 -3.44
C VAL A 125 -3.21 6.45 -3.10
N VAL A 126 -2.88 6.49 -1.81
CA VAL A 126 -1.50 6.35 -1.32
C VAL A 126 -0.97 4.96 -1.66
N LYS A 127 0.15 4.90 -2.38
CA LYS A 127 0.85 3.66 -2.72
C LYS A 127 2.15 3.59 -1.94
N PHE A 128 2.36 2.50 -1.22
CA PHE A 128 3.65 2.19 -0.60
C PHE A 128 4.64 1.74 -1.68
N GLU A 129 5.84 2.32 -1.68
CA GLU A 129 6.86 2.05 -2.69
C GLU A 129 8.13 1.42 -2.15
N ALA A 130 8.61 1.84 -0.97
CA ALA A 130 9.90 1.37 -0.46
C ALA A 130 10.10 1.64 1.04
N CYS A 131 11.00 0.88 1.66
CA CYS A 131 11.60 1.18 2.95
C CYS A 131 12.87 2.01 2.74
N VAL A 132 13.12 2.96 3.63
CA VAL A 132 14.27 3.87 3.59
C VAL A 132 15.05 3.78 4.90
N GLY A 133 16.30 3.34 4.80
CA GLY A 133 17.25 3.29 5.92
C GLY A 133 17.71 4.68 6.37
N GLN A 134 18.21 4.78 7.60
CA GLN A 134 18.81 6.04 8.09
C GLN A 134 20.07 6.43 7.30
N ASP A 135 20.73 5.45 6.68
CA ASP A 135 21.86 5.63 5.76
C ASP A 135 21.44 6.04 4.34
N GLY A 136 20.14 6.20 4.07
CA GLY A 136 19.60 6.52 2.75
C GLY A 136 19.43 5.33 1.81
N SER A 137 19.73 4.10 2.27
CA SER A 137 19.42 2.87 1.53
C SER A 137 17.93 2.77 1.24
N VAL A 138 17.56 2.26 0.06
CA VAL A 138 16.16 2.13 -0.38
C VAL A 138 15.91 0.68 -0.76
N ILE A 139 14.89 0.07 -0.17
CA ILE A 139 14.46 -1.29 -0.46
C ILE A 139 13.03 -1.23 -1.00
N PRO A 140 12.78 -1.58 -2.28
CA PRO A 140 11.44 -1.56 -2.83
C PRO A 140 10.46 -2.44 -2.05
N ALA A 141 9.18 -2.06 -2.07
CA ALA A 141 8.11 -2.80 -1.44
C ALA A 141 8.03 -4.24 -1.99
N GLY A 142 8.01 -5.22 -1.09
CA GLY A 142 8.03 -6.65 -1.41
C GLY A 142 9.43 -7.25 -1.57
N GLU A 143 10.49 -6.44 -1.49
CA GLU A 143 11.87 -6.89 -1.70
C GLU A 143 12.66 -7.03 -0.38
N THR A 144 13.78 -7.74 -0.49
CA THR A 144 14.82 -7.80 0.54
C THR A 144 16.05 -7.06 0.03
N GLY A 145 16.59 -6.14 0.82
CA GLY A 145 17.81 -5.39 0.50
C GLY A 145 18.69 -5.19 1.73
N LYS A 146 19.72 -4.35 1.65
CA LYS A 146 20.63 -4.10 2.77
C LYS A 146 20.42 -2.71 3.37
N ILE A 147 20.29 -2.64 4.69
CA ILE A 147 20.35 -1.40 5.49
C ILE A 147 21.44 -1.57 6.54
N GLY A 148 22.44 -0.70 6.57
CA GLY A 148 23.53 -0.81 7.56
C GLY A 148 24.24 -2.18 7.58
N GLY A 149 24.29 -2.88 6.45
CA GLY A 149 24.89 -4.22 6.32
C GLY A 149 23.95 -5.40 6.62
N PHE A 150 22.77 -5.15 7.18
CA PHE A 150 21.78 -6.21 7.47
C PHE A 150 20.87 -6.45 6.28
N ASP A 151 20.62 -7.71 5.95
CA ASP A 151 19.52 -8.06 5.05
C ASP A 151 18.20 -7.74 5.73
N VAL A 152 17.40 -6.90 5.08
CA VAL A 152 16.14 -6.35 5.58
C VAL A 152 15.06 -6.60 4.55
N LYS A 153 13.95 -7.18 4.99
CA LYS A 153 12.75 -7.38 4.20
C LYS A 153 11.81 -6.19 4.37
N CYS A 154 11.32 -5.68 3.25
CA CYS A 154 10.42 -4.54 3.19
C CYS A 154 9.05 -4.99 2.69
N GLU A 155 8.02 -5.06 3.53
CA GLU A 155 6.73 -5.63 3.15
C GLU A 155 5.53 -4.78 3.55
N GLN A 156 4.51 -4.80 2.70
CA GLN A 156 3.16 -4.37 3.04
C GLN A 156 2.28 -5.61 3.23
N HIS A 157 1.69 -5.74 4.42
CA HIS A 157 0.79 -6.82 4.78
C HIS A 157 -0.63 -6.54 4.27
N ALA A 158 -1.44 -7.59 4.09
CA ALA A 158 -2.82 -7.47 3.63
C ALA A 158 -3.71 -6.59 4.52
N ASN A 159 -3.35 -6.43 5.81
CA ASN A 159 -4.03 -5.54 6.75
C ASN A 159 -3.60 -4.06 6.63
N GLY A 160 -2.71 -3.73 5.68
CA GLY A 160 -2.18 -2.38 5.44
C GLY A 160 -0.93 -2.03 6.26
N THR A 161 -0.51 -2.87 7.21
CA THR A 161 0.72 -2.63 8.00
C THR A 161 1.94 -2.75 7.11
N ILE A 162 2.92 -1.86 7.30
CA ILE A 162 4.21 -1.92 6.62
C ILE A 162 5.26 -2.35 7.63
N THR A 163 6.09 -3.33 7.26
CA THR A 163 7.17 -3.82 8.11
C THR A 163 8.51 -3.73 7.40
N MET A 164 9.51 -3.26 8.16
CA MET A 164 10.92 -3.30 7.81
C MET A 164 11.60 -4.15 8.88
N GLN A 165 11.94 -5.40 8.54
CA GLN A 165 12.44 -6.40 9.49
C GLN A 165 13.70 -7.07 8.96
N ALA A 166 14.55 -7.58 9.85
CA ALA A 166 15.67 -8.42 9.44
C ALA A 166 15.14 -9.63 8.65
N ALA A 167 15.75 -9.91 7.50
CA ALA A 167 15.35 -11.02 6.64
C ALA A 167 15.78 -12.38 7.19
N ASN A 168 16.82 -12.40 8.03
CA ASN A 168 17.39 -13.61 8.61
C ASN A 168 17.19 -13.65 10.13
N ASP A 169 17.35 -14.84 10.71
CA ASP A 169 17.29 -15.03 12.16
C ASP A 169 18.36 -14.18 12.87
N PRO A 170 18.06 -13.52 13.98
CA PRO A 170 19.04 -12.71 14.71
C PRO A 170 20.33 -13.47 15.08
N LYS A 171 20.26 -14.79 15.28
CA LYS A 171 21.41 -15.65 15.63
C LYS A 171 22.20 -16.13 14.42
N SER A 172 21.72 -15.91 13.19
CA SER A 172 22.47 -16.30 11.99
C SER A 172 23.54 -15.30 11.59
N TYR A 173 23.64 -14.16 12.27
CA TYR A 173 24.62 -13.13 11.99
C TYR A 173 25.93 -13.40 12.76
N ASP A 174 27.03 -13.47 12.02
CA ASP A 174 28.36 -13.55 12.59
C ASP A 174 28.88 -12.16 12.99
N CYS A 175 29.70 -12.11 14.05
CA CYS A 175 30.44 -10.91 14.41
C CYS A 175 31.72 -10.84 13.59
N THR A 176 32.06 -9.65 13.09
CA THR A 176 33.41 -9.37 12.56
C THR A 176 34.26 -8.79 13.69
N ALA A 177 35.30 -9.51 14.11
CA ALA A 177 36.28 -9.00 15.07
C ALA A 177 37.18 -7.93 14.41
N LYS A 178 37.88 -7.11 15.20
CA LYS A 178 38.79 -6.07 14.67
C LYS A 178 39.92 -6.60 13.78
N ASP A 179 40.29 -7.88 13.92
CA ASP A 179 41.27 -8.55 13.07
C ASP A 179 40.67 -9.02 11.71
N GLY A 180 39.38 -8.80 11.49
CA GLY A 180 38.63 -9.21 10.30
C GLY A 180 38.09 -10.64 10.37
N SER A 181 38.34 -11.40 11.44
CA SER A 181 37.85 -12.77 11.57
C SER A 181 36.35 -12.81 11.89
N SER A 182 35.64 -13.78 11.30
CA SER A 182 34.22 -14.05 11.56
C SER A 182 34.06 -14.90 12.82
N LYS A 183 33.11 -14.55 13.68
CA LYS A 183 32.78 -15.26 14.94
C LYS A 183 31.32 -15.62 14.95
N LYS A 184 31.01 -16.89 15.21
CA LYS A 184 29.61 -17.36 15.21
C LYS A 184 28.85 -16.84 16.42
N ASN A 185 27.53 -16.73 16.32
CA ASN A 185 26.69 -16.43 17.49
C ASN A 185 26.97 -17.40 18.65
N GLY A 186 27.19 -16.84 19.84
CA GLY A 186 27.58 -17.57 21.05
C GLY A 186 29.09 -17.79 21.21
N GLU A 187 29.91 -17.60 20.18
CA GLU A 187 31.37 -17.75 20.25
C GLU A 187 32.00 -16.64 21.09
N GLU A 188 32.95 -17.02 21.95
CA GLU A 188 33.76 -16.09 22.74
C GLU A 188 35.12 -15.87 22.07
N TYR A 189 35.56 -14.62 22.02
CA TYR A 189 36.81 -14.23 21.38
C TYR A 189 37.46 -13.06 22.10
N VAL A 190 38.78 -13.00 22.05
CA VAL A 190 39.57 -11.93 22.66
C VAL A 190 39.80 -10.81 21.64
N GLU A 191 39.59 -9.57 22.05
CA GLU A 191 39.91 -8.38 21.27
C GLU A 191 40.66 -7.37 22.15
N GLY A 192 41.98 -7.30 21.98
CA GLY A 192 42.86 -6.59 22.91
C GLY A 192 42.76 -7.20 24.31
N ASN A 193 42.45 -6.39 25.32
CA ASN A 193 42.30 -6.85 26.71
C ASN A 193 40.87 -7.26 27.07
N PHE A 194 39.96 -7.39 26.10
CA PHE A 194 38.55 -7.69 26.36
C PHE A 194 38.14 -9.03 25.77
N VAL A 195 37.38 -9.80 26.54
CA VAL A 195 36.70 -11.00 26.05
C VAL A 195 35.30 -10.59 25.62
N ARG A 196 35.00 -10.84 24.35
CA ARG A 196 33.69 -10.61 23.75
C ARG A 196 32.98 -11.94 23.55
N LYS A 197 31.65 -11.92 23.63
CA LYS A 197 30.78 -12.99 23.16
C LYS A 197 29.96 -12.47 22.00
N CYS A 198 29.95 -13.18 20.89
CA CYS A 198 29.11 -12.80 19.76
C CYS A 198 27.64 -13.04 20.11
N GLY A 199 26.83 -11.98 20.05
CA GLY A 199 25.41 -12.00 20.33
C GLY A 199 24.57 -11.90 19.06
N ASP A 200 23.27 -11.68 19.26
CA ASP A 200 22.31 -11.51 18.17
C ASP A 200 22.69 -10.32 17.27
N TYR A 201 22.33 -10.41 16.00
CA TYR A 201 22.66 -9.44 14.96
C TYR A 201 24.16 -9.18 14.79
N GLY A 202 25.03 -10.15 15.12
CA GLY A 202 26.48 -10.00 14.99
C GLY A 202 27.07 -8.97 15.96
N GLN A 203 26.41 -8.69 17.08
CA GLN A 203 26.90 -7.75 18.08
C GLN A 203 27.85 -8.45 19.06
N GLY A 204 29.14 -8.09 19.02
CA GLY A 204 30.08 -8.53 20.05
C GLY A 204 29.79 -7.83 21.38
N LYS A 205 29.44 -8.55 22.45
CA LYS A 205 29.27 -7.99 23.81
C LYS A 205 30.50 -8.28 24.65
N ILE A 206 31.06 -7.28 25.31
CA ILE A 206 32.15 -7.49 26.28
C ILE A 206 31.57 -8.20 27.51
N ILE A 207 32.10 -9.39 27.81
CA ILE A 207 31.72 -10.23 28.95
C ILE A 207 32.80 -10.26 30.06
N GLY A 208 34.00 -9.77 29.76
CA GLY A 208 35.10 -9.71 30.71
C GLY A 208 36.37 -9.17 30.07
N CYS A 209 37.48 -9.31 30.79
CA CYS A 209 38.80 -8.93 30.34
C CYS A 209 39.72 -10.14 30.23
N HIS A 210 40.70 -10.04 29.34
CA HIS A 210 41.75 -11.01 29.11
C HIS A 210 43.09 -10.44 29.57
N ALA A 211 43.90 -11.26 30.24
CA ALA A 211 45.28 -10.96 30.57
C ALA A 211 46.11 -12.22 30.32
N GLU A 212 47.26 -12.11 29.64
CA GLU A 212 48.08 -13.26 29.22
C GLU A 212 48.47 -14.18 30.40
N ASN A 213 48.71 -13.59 31.58
CA ASN A 213 49.07 -14.31 32.81
C ASN A 213 47.88 -14.80 33.65
N VAL A 214 46.65 -14.66 33.14
CA VAL A 214 45.42 -15.10 33.79
C VAL A 214 44.72 -16.07 32.84
N GLY A 215 44.76 -17.36 33.15
CA GLY A 215 44.23 -18.41 32.25
C GLY A 215 42.71 -18.39 32.02
N ASN A 216 41.96 -17.62 32.82
CA ASN A 216 40.50 -17.50 32.71
C ASN A 216 40.08 -16.05 32.45
N THR A 217 38.90 -15.86 31.87
CA THR A 217 38.27 -14.54 31.71
C THR A 217 38.06 -13.86 33.05
N ILE A 218 38.56 -12.63 33.21
CA ILE A 218 38.28 -11.77 34.36
C ILE A 218 36.88 -11.19 34.17
N GLY A 219 35.92 -11.58 35.01
CA GLY A 219 34.55 -11.08 34.93
C GLY A 219 34.47 -9.56 35.06
N ILE A 220 33.41 -8.96 34.51
CA ILE A 220 33.15 -7.52 34.69
C ILE A 220 33.01 -7.18 36.19
N ASN A 221 33.64 -6.09 36.60
CA ASN A 221 33.74 -5.61 37.98
C ASN A 221 34.45 -6.59 38.92
N GLN A 222 35.34 -7.43 38.37
CA GLN A 222 36.19 -8.33 39.13
C GLN A 222 37.65 -7.89 39.04
N ASN A 223 38.40 -8.24 40.08
CA ASN A 223 39.85 -8.14 40.13
C ASN A 223 40.43 -9.54 40.29
N VAL A 224 41.52 -9.83 39.59
CA VAL A 224 42.28 -11.08 39.74
C VAL A 224 43.74 -10.72 39.98
N THR A 225 44.36 -11.36 40.96
CA THR A 225 45.79 -11.20 41.26
C THR A 225 46.56 -12.36 40.66
N SER A 226 47.61 -12.08 39.89
CA SER A 226 48.57 -13.08 39.42
C SER A 226 49.99 -12.54 39.63
N GLY A 227 50.76 -13.21 40.49
CA GLY A 227 52.03 -12.69 41.01
C GLY A 227 51.84 -11.37 41.77
N ASP A 228 52.66 -10.38 41.45
CA ASP A 228 52.61 -9.04 42.05
C ASP A 228 51.68 -8.08 41.29
N ILE A 229 50.78 -8.58 40.44
CA ILE A 229 49.93 -7.72 39.60
C ILE A 229 48.45 -8.02 39.86
N VAL A 230 47.69 -6.97 40.18
CA VAL A 230 46.23 -6.99 40.23
C VAL A 230 45.69 -6.52 38.88
N TYR A 231 44.95 -7.38 38.21
CA TYR A 231 44.23 -7.09 36.98
C TYR A 231 42.78 -6.75 37.33
N SER A 232 42.30 -5.59 36.87
CA SER A 232 40.97 -5.07 37.18
C SER A 232 40.18 -4.87 35.90
N CYS A 233 39.02 -5.51 35.81
CA CYS A 233 38.08 -5.35 34.70
C CYS A 233 36.86 -4.61 35.22
N THR A 234 36.59 -3.38 34.75
CA THR A 234 35.47 -2.58 35.26
C THR A 234 34.58 -2.06 34.14
N LYS A 235 33.31 -1.86 34.48
CA LYS A 235 32.33 -1.19 33.63
C LYS A 235 31.69 -0.03 34.40
N ASP A 236 31.79 1.17 33.85
CA ASP A 236 31.11 2.37 34.35
C ASP A 236 30.23 2.96 33.24
N GLY A 237 28.91 2.85 33.40
CA GLY A 237 27.95 3.16 32.33
C GLY A 237 28.22 2.33 31.07
N SER A 238 28.55 3.01 29.96
CA SER A 238 28.91 2.39 28.68
C SER A 238 30.41 2.14 28.51
N ASN A 239 31.25 2.61 29.45
CA ASN A 239 32.69 2.54 29.36
C ASN A 239 33.22 1.28 30.03
N TYR A 240 34.08 0.56 29.32
CA TYR A 240 34.79 -0.60 29.83
C TYR A 240 36.26 -0.23 30.03
N SER A 241 36.85 -0.65 31.16
CA SER A 241 38.26 -0.41 31.42
C SER A 241 38.96 -1.67 31.93
N PHE A 242 40.20 -1.86 31.46
CA PHE A 242 41.13 -2.86 31.95
C PHE A 242 42.33 -2.12 32.53
N LYS A 243 42.61 -2.36 33.82
CA LYS A 243 43.71 -1.71 34.55
C LYS A 243 44.57 -2.76 35.24
N THR A 244 45.86 -2.47 35.35
CA THR A 244 46.82 -3.28 36.09
C THR A 244 47.44 -2.44 37.21
N TYR A 245 47.59 -3.05 38.38
CA TYR A 245 48.22 -2.43 39.55
C TYR A 245 49.33 -3.34 40.04
N SER A 246 50.52 -2.80 40.30
CA SER A 246 51.57 -3.57 40.96
C SER A 246 51.34 -3.56 42.48
N LEU A 247 51.53 -4.71 43.12
CA LEU A 247 51.57 -4.90 44.56
C LEU A 247 52.94 -4.58 45.15
N LYS A 248 53.97 -4.41 44.32
CA LYS A 248 55.26 -3.91 44.79
C LYS A 248 55.12 -2.42 45.07
N ALA A 249 55.37 -2.04 46.34
CA ALA A 249 55.67 -0.66 46.66
C ALA A 249 56.89 -0.24 45.82
N ASN A 250 56.76 0.86 45.08
CA ASN A 250 57.94 1.57 44.57
C ASN A 250 58.81 2.02 45.74
#